data_AF-A0A498H2I1-F1
#
_entry.id   AF-A0A498H2I1-F1
#
_cell.length_a   1.000
_cell.length_b   1.000
_cell.length_c   1.000
_cell.angle_alpha   90.00
_cell.angle_beta   90.00
_cell.angle_gamma   90.00
#
_symmetry.space_group_name_H-M   'P 1'
#
loop_
_entity.id
_entity.type
_entity.pdbx_description
1 polymer ?
#
loop_
_entity_poly.entity_id
_entity_poly.type
_entity_poly.pdbx_seq_one_letter_code
_entity_poly.pdbx_strand_id
1 'polypeptide(L)' 'MAGQIKRMIETIIRERANGNPVLENTTRTKLVIKGFNPDKYTATSEDDPAKIAELKVIAKDMGITL' A
#
# COMPACT_ATOMS: atom_id res chain seq x y z
N MET A 1 13.48 5.45 -5.23
CA MET A 1 13.31 5.60 -6.70
C MET A 1 11.88 6.03 -6.88
N ALA A 2 11.63 7.31 -7.20
CA ALA A 2 10.30 7.92 -7.09
C ALA A 2 9.15 6.99 -7.52
N GLY A 3 8.08 6.97 -6.71
CA GLY A 3 6.91 6.12 -6.92
C GLY A 3 7.05 4.69 -6.39
N GLN A 4 8.07 4.36 -5.60
CA GLN A 4 8.18 3.05 -4.95
C GLN A 4 7.02 2.82 -3.97
N ILE A 5 6.66 3.82 -3.17
CA ILE A 5 5.54 3.72 -2.21
C ILE A 5 4.23 3.41 -2.96
N LYS A 6 3.97 4.05 -4.10
CA LYS A 6 2.79 3.76 -4.93
C LYS A 6 2.76 2.30 -5.38
N ARG A 7 3.88 1.78 -5.91
CA ARG A 7 3.98 0.38 -6.35
C ARG A 7 3.75 -0.61 -5.20
N MET A 8 4.29 -0.30 -4.02
CA MET A 8 4.07 -1.12 -2.82
C MET A 8 2.59 -1.14 -2.41
N ILE A 9 1.94 0.03 -2.38
CA ILE A 9 0.50 0.14 -2.08
C ILE A 9 -0.34 -0.65 -3.10
N GLU A 10 -0.08 -0.49 -4.39
CA GLU A 10 -0.78 -1.22 -5.46
C GLU A 10 -0.58 -2.73 -5.33
N THR A 11 0.62 -3.17 -4.94
CA THR A 11 0.92 -4.59 -4.70
C THR A 11 0.11 -5.11 -3.51
N ILE A 12 0.12 -4.43 -2.36
CA ILE A 12 -0.67 -4.84 -1.18
C ILE A 12 -2.15 -4.97 -1.57
N ILE A 13 -2.71 -3.99 -2.27
CA ILE A 13 -4.11 -3.99 -2.69
C ILE A 13 -4.39 -5.17 -3.60
N ARG A 14 -3.56 -5.40 -4.63
CA ARG A 14 -3.75 -6.48 -5.61
C ARG A 14 -3.68 -7.86 -4.97
N GLU A 15 -2.65 -8.12 -4.18
CA GLU A 15 -2.44 -9.43 -3.53
C GLU A 15 -3.55 -9.73 -2.51
N ARG A 16 -4.02 -8.71 -1.77
CA ARG A 16 -5.14 -8.87 -0.82
C ARG A 16 -6.50 -9.01 -1.51
N ALA A 17 -6.70 -8.31 -2.62
CA ALA A 17 -7.95 -8.34 -3.35
C ALA A 17 -8.16 -9.70 -4.01
N ASN A 18 -7.12 -10.26 -4.64
CA ASN A 18 -7.20 -11.51 -5.41
C ASN A 18 -8.43 -11.56 -6.34
N GLY A 19 -8.71 -10.44 -7.02
CA GLY A 19 -9.87 -10.27 -7.91
C GLY A 19 -11.21 -9.99 -7.20
N ASN A 20 -11.26 -9.95 -5.87
CA ASN A 20 -12.47 -9.64 -5.11
C ASN A 20 -12.57 -8.13 -4.81
N PRO A 21 -13.58 -7.42 -5.35
CA PRO A 21 -13.71 -5.97 -5.21
C PRO A 21 -14.03 -5.52 -3.77
N VAL A 22 -14.66 -6.37 -2.96
CA VAL A 22 -14.92 -6.06 -1.54
C VAL A 22 -13.62 -6.07 -0.75
N LEU A 23 -12.74 -7.03 -1.03
CA LEU A 23 -11.42 -7.11 -0.40
C LEU A 23 -10.50 -5.98 -0.87
N GLU A 24 -10.60 -5.58 -2.13
CA GLU A 24 -9.89 -4.40 -2.65
C GLU A 24 -10.28 -3.14 -1.87
N ASN A 25 -11.58 -2.81 -1.82
CA ASN A 25 -12.09 -1.63 -1.14
C ASN A 25 -11.76 -1.65 0.36
N THR A 26 -11.92 -2.80 1.01
CA THR A 26 -11.58 -2.95 2.44
C THR A 26 -10.09 -2.75 2.68
N THR A 27 -9.23 -3.23 1.77
CA THR A 27 -7.78 -3.05 1.87
C THR A 27 -7.39 -1.58 1.68
N ARG A 28 -7.97 -0.89 0.69
CA ARG A 28 -7.77 0.56 0.49
C ARG A 28 -8.16 1.35 1.74
N THR A 29 -9.34 1.07 2.31
CA THR A 29 -9.81 1.72 3.54
C THR A 29 -8.86 1.45 4.72
N LYS A 30 -8.39 0.20 4.88
CA LYS A 30 -7.42 -0.13 5.94
C LYS A 30 -6.10 0.63 5.79
N LEU A 31 -5.59 0.80 4.58
CA LEU A 31 -4.38 1.57 4.31
C LEU A 31 -4.58 3.05 4.69
N VAL A 32 -5.73 3.64 4.34
CA VAL A 32 -6.08 5.02 4.72
C VAL A 32 -6.12 5.18 6.23
N ILE A 33 -6.75 4.25 6.96
CA ILE A 33 -6.80 4.25 8.44
C ILE A 33 -5.40 4.13 9.04
N LYS A 34 -4.50 3.38 8.39
CA LYS A 34 -3.08 3.25 8.78
C LYS A 34 -2.21 4.43 8.32
N GLY A 35 -2.80 5.50 7.77
CA GLY A 35 -2.09 6.71 7.35
C GLY A 35 -1.52 6.68 5.93
N PHE A 36 -1.76 5.61 5.17
CA PHE A 36 -1.34 5.48 3.77
C PHE A 36 -2.54 5.61 2.84
N ASN A 37 -2.85 6.83 2.42
CA ASN A 37 -3.88 7.05 1.40
C ASN A 37 -3.31 6.75 0.00
N PRO A 38 -3.79 5.70 -0.72
CA PRO A 38 -3.31 5.36 -2.06
C PRO A 38 -3.40 6.52 -3.06
N ASP A 39 -4.42 7.35 -2.94
CA ASP A 39 -4.70 8.43 -3.89
C ASP A 39 -3.74 9.63 -3.72
N LYS A 40 -2.96 9.66 -2.63
CA LYS A 40 -1.93 10.68 -2.38
C LYS A 40 -0.57 10.34 -2.98
N TYR A 41 -0.35 9.09 -3.40
CA TYR A 41 0.93 8.64 -3.95
C TYR A 41 0.85 8.51 -5.47
N THR A 42 1.73 9.21 -6.16
CA THR A 42 1.85 9.18 -7.62
C THR A 42 3.11 8.41 -8.03
N ALA A 43 3.25 8.14 -9.33
CA ALA A 43 4.44 7.49 -9.87
C ALA A 43 5.71 8.36 -9.76
N THR A 44 5.56 9.63 -9.39
CA THR A 44 6.65 10.61 -9.25
C THR A 44 6.79 11.15 -7.83
N SER A 45 5.98 10.68 -6.88
CA SER A 45 6.13 11.03 -5.47
C SER A 45 7.51 10.63 -4.97
N GLU A 46 8.16 11.52 -4.24
CA GLU A 46 9.40 11.19 -3.54
C GLU A 46 9.14 10.08 -2.52
N ASP A 47 10.07 9.14 -2.43
CA ASP A 47 9.98 8.07 -1.46
C ASP A 47 10.75 8.44 -0.21
N ASP A 48 10.04 8.45 0.91
CA ASP A 48 10.63 8.52 2.24
C ASP A 48 10.98 7.10 2.72
N PRO A 49 12.26 6.80 3.02
CA PRO A 49 12.68 5.52 3.57
C PRO A 49 11.92 5.11 4.85
N ALA A 50 11.55 6.07 5.71
CA ALA A 50 10.78 5.80 6.92
C ALA A 50 9.36 5.32 6.58
N LYS A 51 8.73 5.94 5.57
CA LYS A 51 7.41 5.53 5.07
C LYS A 51 7.44 4.16 4.39
N ILE A 52 8.52 3.85 3.68
CA ILE A 52 8.73 2.51 3.11
C ILE A 52 8.82 1.47 4.23
N ALA A 53 9.58 1.73 5.30
CA ALA A 53 9.71 0.81 6.42
C ALA A 53 8.36 0.58 7.12
N GLU A 54 7.61 1.65 7.38
CA GLU A 54 6.27 1.59 7.97
C GLU A 54 5.30 0.77 7.08
N LEU A 55 5.32 0.99 5.77
CA LEU A 55 4.47 0.26 4.83
C LEU A 55 4.82 -1.23 4.75
N LYS A 56 6.11 -1.60 4.89
CA LYS A 56 6.52 -3.02 4.97
C LYS A 56 5.96 -3.70 6.22
N VAL A 57 5.93 -3.02 7.36
CA VAL A 57 5.32 -3.54 8.58
C VAL A 57 3.82 -3.76 8.38
N ILE A 58 3.14 -2.77 7.81
CA ILE A 58 1.70 -2.87 7.50
C ILE A 58 1.42 -4.03 6.53
N ALA A 59 2.24 -4.21 5.49
CA ALA A 59 2.09 -5.32 4.55
C ALA A 59 2.22 -6.68 5.26
N LYS A 60 3.24 -6.82 6.12
CA LYS A 60 3.44 -8.03 6.93
C LYS A 60 2.26 -8.32 7.84
N ASP A 61 1.71 -7.30 8.52
CA ASP A 61 0.52 -7.44 9.36
C ASP A 61 -0.72 -7.88 8.55
N MET A 62 -0.78 -7.54 7.26
CA MET A 62 -1.83 -7.97 6.35
C MET A 62 -1.55 -9.34 5.69
N GLY A 63 -0.42 -9.98 6.01
CA GLY A 63 0.00 -11.26 5.44
C GLY A 63 0.62 -11.16 4.04
N ILE A 64 1.07 -9.97 3.63
CA ILE A 64 1.69 -9.71 2.33
C ILE A 64 3.21 -9.54 2.48
N THR A 65 3.97 -10.12 1.56
CA THR A 65 5.43 -9.92 1.46
C THR A 65 5.72 -8.97 0.30
N LEU A 66 6.55 -7.94 0.55
CA LEU A 66 6.92 -6.87 -0.40
C LEU A 66 8.39 -6.89 -0.77
#